data_AF-A0A9P0CJN1-F1
#
_entry.id   AF-A0A9P0CJN1-F1
#
_cell.length_a   1.000
_cell.length_b   1.000
_cell.length_c   1.000
_cell.angle_alpha   90.00
_cell.angle_beta   90.00
_cell.angle_gamma   90.00
#
_symmetry.space_group_name_H-M   'P 1'
#
loop_
_entity.id
_entity.type
_entity.pdbx_description
1 polymer ?
#
loop_
_entity_poly.entity_id
_entity_poly.type
_entity_poly.pdbx_seq_one_letter_code
_entity_poly.pdbx_strand_id
1 'polypeptide(L)'
;MKIIIFFGLVMIAGKVVSTDEFDLVMQKSKECEEELGGPKDLINKMDKGEDVGDETKAGKMALCINGKLGHMNKKGENIPDKLKNHVNKLTEDKKLRKQVIEECGPKNGKTAPEAALNFVKCMVKNFK
;
A
#
# COMPACT_ATOMS: atom_id res chain seq x y z
N MET A 1 -12.37 -33.87 40.71
CA MET A 1 -11.92 -34.23 39.35
C MET A 1 -11.54 -32.96 38.61
N LYS A 2 -10.27 -32.87 38.20
CA LYS A 2 -9.71 -31.78 37.38
C LYS A 2 -10.16 -31.98 35.94
N ILE A 3 -10.86 -31.02 35.37
CA ILE A 3 -11.02 -30.89 33.92
C ILE A 3 -10.38 -29.56 33.54
N ILE A 4 -9.09 -29.66 33.19
CA ILE A 4 -8.32 -28.57 32.61
C ILE A 4 -8.71 -28.53 31.13
N ILE A 5 -9.57 -27.59 30.73
CA ILE A 5 -9.81 -27.32 29.31
C ILE A 5 -8.84 -26.21 28.92
N PHE A 6 -7.68 -26.62 28.42
CA PHE A 6 -6.79 -25.76 27.62
C PHE A 6 -7.52 -25.44 26.32
N PHE A 7 -8.35 -24.39 26.32
CA PHE A 7 -8.70 -23.69 25.09
C PHE A 7 -7.46 -22.91 24.65
N GLY A 8 -6.59 -23.60 23.91
CA GLY A 8 -5.55 -22.97 23.11
C GLY A 8 -6.21 -22.03 22.11
N LEU A 9 -6.33 -20.76 22.49
CA LEU A 9 -6.55 -19.65 21.59
C LEU A 9 -5.32 -19.57 20.68
N VAL A 10 -5.38 -20.30 19.56
CA VAL A 10 -4.52 -20.04 18.42
C VAL A 10 -4.97 -18.68 17.89
N MET A 11 -4.41 -17.61 18.44
CA MET A 11 -4.44 -16.31 17.80
C MET A 11 -3.66 -16.46 16.51
N ILE A 12 -4.38 -16.72 15.42
CA ILE A 12 -3.86 -16.48 14.08
C ILE A 12 -3.58 -14.98 14.08
N ALA A 13 -2.30 -14.63 14.23
CA ALA A 13 -1.79 -13.29 14.04
C ALA A 13 -1.89 -12.96 12.54
N GLY A 14 -3.12 -12.89 12.01
CA GLY A 14 -3.38 -12.13 10.82
C GLY A 14 -3.02 -10.70 11.18
N LYS A 15 -2.06 -10.11 10.45
CA LYS A 15 -1.77 -8.69 10.57
C LYS A 15 -3.08 -7.97 10.29
N VAL A 16 -3.75 -7.50 11.34
CA VAL A 16 -4.86 -6.56 11.21
C VAL A 16 -4.21 -5.28 10.71
N VAL A 17 -4.12 -5.12 9.37
CA VAL A 17 -4.17 -3.79 8.80
C VAL A 17 -5.40 -3.15 9.44
N SER A 18 -5.19 -2.11 10.24
CA SER A 18 -6.31 -1.44 10.91
C SER A 18 -7.34 -1.12 9.84
N THR A 19 -8.57 -1.61 10.02
CA THR A 19 -9.70 -1.40 9.11
C THR A 19 -9.76 0.04 8.61
N ASP A 20 -9.46 0.99 9.48
CA ASP A 20 -9.45 2.43 9.24
C ASP A 20 -8.46 2.89 8.14
N GLU A 21 -7.27 2.29 8.05
CA GLU A 21 -6.27 2.67 7.03
C GLU A 21 -6.64 2.10 5.67
N PHE A 22 -7.16 0.86 5.63
CA PHE A 22 -7.67 0.25 4.41
C PHE A 22 -8.90 1.00 3.89
N ASP A 23 -9.85 1.33 4.77
CA ASP A 23 -11.06 2.08 4.41
C ASP A 23 -10.70 3.46 3.85
N LEU A 24 -9.70 4.13 4.43
CA LEU A 24 -9.20 5.39 3.91
C LEU A 24 -8.59 5.24 2.51
N VAL A 25 -7.78 4.19 2.28
CA VAL A 25 -7.22 3.90 0.94
C VAL A 25 -8.34 3.65 -0.07
N MET A 26 -9.35 2.87 0.29
CA MET A 26 -10.49 2.57 -0.57
C MET A 26 -11.32 3.82 -0.87
N GLN A 27 -11.55 4.67 0.13
CA GLN A 27 -12.21 5.97 -0.06
C GLN A 27 -11.43 6.83 -1.06
N LYS A 28 -10.10 6.97 -0.90
CA LYS A 28 -9.27 7.76 -1.82
C LYS A 28 -9.18 7.16 -3.21
N SER A 29 -9.21 5.83 -3.32
CA SER A 29 -9.31 5.15 -4.61
C SER A 29 -10.60 5.52 -5.33
N LYS A 30 -11.74 5.54 -4.63
CA LYS A 30 -13.02 5.92 -5.22
C LYS A 30 -13.03 7.38 -5.69
N GLU A 31 -12.54 8.31 -4.87
CA GLU A 31 -12.39 9.72 -5.25
C GLU A 31 -11.55 9.87 -6.53
N CYS A 32 -10.41 9.17 -6.62
CA CYS A 32 -9.54 9.22 -7.80
C CYS A 32 -10.17 8.56 -9.04
N GLU A 33 -10.98 7.52 -8.87
CA GLU A 33 -11.71 6.89 -9.97
C GLU A 33 -12.72 7.87 -10.59
N GLU A 34 -13.48 8.58 -9.74
CA GLU A 34 -14.43 9.61 -10.13
C GLU A 34 -13.75 10.79 -10.84
N GLU A 35 -12.56 11.20 -10.39
CA GLU A 35 -11.81 12.31 -10.99
C GLU A 35 -11.16 11.97 -12.34
N LEU A 36 -10.64 10.74 -12.50
CA LEU A 36 -9.72 10.42 -13.61
C LEU A 36 -10.27 9.44 -14.64
N GLY A 37 -11.28 8.64 -14.30
CA GLY A 37 -11.72 7.53 -15.15
C GLY A 37 -10.60 6.49 -15.33
N GLY A 38 -10.29 5.75 -14.26
CA GLY A 38 -9.23 4.74 -14.19
C GLY A 38 -9.71 3.28 -14.22
N PRO A 39 -8.79 2.30 -14.10
CA PRO A 39 -9.17 0.90 -13.91
C PRO A 39 -9.93 0.78 -12.60
N LYS A 40 -11.16 0.27 -12.70
CA LYS A 40 -11.94 -0.10 -11.52
C LYS A 40 -11.16 -1.11 -10.70
N ASP A 41 -11.30 -1.01 -9.39
CA ASP A 41 -10.79 -2.01 -8.46
C ASP A 41 -9.25 -2.16 -8.46
N LEU A 42 -8.51 -1.10 -8.84
CA LEU A 42 -7.05 -1.12 -8.93
C LEU A 42 -6.38 -1.64 -7.65
N ILE A 43 -6.84 -1.19 -6.48
CA ILE A 43 -6.27 -1.58 -5.18
C ILE A 43 -6.38 -3.09 -4.96
N ASN A 44 -7.56 -3.67 -5.18
CA ASN A 44 -7.79 -5.10 -4.98
C ASN A 44 -7.03 -5.95 -6.01
N LYS A 45 -6.95 -5.49 -7.27
CA LYS A 45 -6.15 -6.18 -8.30
C LYS A 45 -4.66 -6.21 -7.92
N MET A 46 -4.14 -5.07 -7.48
CA MET A 46 -2.76 -4.95 -7.01
C MET A 46 -2.51 -5.87 -5.81
N ASP A 47 -3.41 -5.87 -4.82
CA ASP A 47 -3.32 -6.74 -3.64
C ASP A 47 -3.34 -8.21 -4.03
N LYS A 48 -4.19 -8.63 -4.98
CA LYS A 48 -4.25 -10.00 -5.48
C LYS A 48 -3.12 -10.38 -6.43
N GLY A 49 -2.37 -9.40 -6.95
CA GLY A 49 -1.34 -9.62 -7.98
C GLY A 49 -1.93 -9.91 -9.36
N GLU A 50 -3.15 -9.44 -9.60
CA GLU A 50 -3.85 -9.53 -10.88
C GLU A 50 -3.38 -8.42 -11.84
N ASP A 51 -3.66 -8.60 -13.12
CA ASP A 51 -3.38 -7.59 -14.14
C ASP A 51 -4.21 -6.30 -13.90
N VAL A 52 -3.49 -5.19 -13.76
CA VAL A 52 -4.07 -3.85 -13.59
C VAL A 52 -4.59 -3.24 -14.88
N GLY A 53 -4.32 -3.89 -16.03
CA GLY A 53 -4.72 -3.46 -17.36
C GLY A 53 -3.86 -2.30 -17.86
N ASP A 54 -4.49 -1.14 -18.11
CA ASP A 54 -3.80 0.04 -18.62
C ASP A 54 -2.85 0.62 -17.55
N GLU A 55 -1.56 0.32 -17.65
CA GLU A 55 -0.55 0.81 -16.71
C GLU A 55 -0.44 2.34 -16.67
N THR A 56 -0.78 3.04 -17.76
CA THR A 56 -0.76 4.50 -17.79
C THR A 56 -1.89 5.05 -16.91
N LYS A 57 -3.10 4.49 -17.02
CA LYS A 57 -4.21 4.87 -16.15
C LYS A 57 -4.01 4.40 -14.71
N ALA A 58 -3.47 3.19 -14.51
CA ALA A 58 -3.12 2.68 -13.19
C ALA A 58 -2.09 3.58 -12.49
N GLY A 59 -1.08 4.06 -13.21
CA GLY A 59 -0.10 5.01 -12.65
C GLY A 59 -0.72 6.36 -12.28
N LYS A 60 -1.66 6.88 -13.08
CA LYS A 60 -2.37 8.13 -12.74
C LYS A 60 -3.22 7.96 -11.48
N MET A 61 -3.94 6.84 -11.38
CA MET A 61 -4.69 6.46 -10.18
C MET A 61 -3.76 6.33 -8.97
N ALA A 62 -2.66 5.59 -9.08
CA ALA A 62 -1.69 5.42 -8.01
C ALA A 62 -1.12 6.77 -7.55
N LEU A 63 -0.79 7.68 -8.48
CA LEU A 63 -0.28 9.01 -8.16
C LEU A 63 -1.34 9.83 -7.41
N CYS A 64 -2.60 9.79 -7.86
CA CYS A 64 -3.71 10.48 -7.19
C CYS A 64 -3.92 9.97 -5.76
N ILE A 65 -3.98 8.65 -5.58
CA ILE A 65 -4.21 8.01 -4.28
C ILE A 65 -3.06 8.34 -3.32
N ASN A 66 -1.81 8.10 -3.72
CA ASN A 66 -0.64 8.40 -2.89
C ASN A 66 -0.49 9.89 -2.60
N GLY A 67 -0.89 10.74 -3.54
CA GLY A 67 -0.95 12.19 -3.34
C GLY A 67 -1.98 12.59 -2.27
N LYS A 68 -3.20 12.05 -2.34
CA LYS A 68 -4.27 12.32 -1.35
C LYS A 68 -3.97 11.75 0.03
N LEU A 69 -3.24 10.64 0.11
CA LEU A 69 -2.75 10.07 1.38
C LEU A 69 -1.53 10.84 1.92
N GLY A 70 -0.95 11.74 1.13
CA GLY A 70 0.23 12.53 1.52
C GLY A 70 1.51 11.69 1.59
N HIS A 71 1.58 10.58 0.88
CA HIS A 71 2.77 9.74 0.77
C HIS A 71 3.71 10.18 -0.35
N MET A 72 3.17 10.85 -1.38
CA MET A 72 3.90 11.20 -2.59
C MET A 72 3.54 12.62 -3.05
N ASN A 73 4.50 13.34 -3.61
CA ASN A 73 4.25 14.66 -4.20
C ASN A 73 3.86 14.55 -5.69
N LYS A 74 3.48 15.69 -6.31
CA LYS A 74 3.06 15.72 -7.73
C LYS A 74 4.14 15.29 -8.73
N LYS A 75 5.42 15.26 -8.31
CA LYS A 75 6.55 14.81 -9.15
C LYS A 75 6.80 13.31 -9.04
N GLY A 76 6.01 12.59 -8.25
CA GLY A 76 6.18 11.15 -8.02
C GLY A 76 7.29 10.82 -7.02
N GLU A 77 7.69 11.78 -6.18
CA GLU A 77 8.70 11.57 -5.14
C GLU A 77 8.00 11.23 -3.83
N ASN A 78 8.43 10.15 -3.18
CA ASN A 78 7.93 9.76 -1.87
C ASN A 78 8.34 10.79 -0.82
N ILE A 79 7.45 11.04 0.15
CA ILE A 79 7.72 11.90 1.30
C ILE A 79 8.37 11.00 2.37
N PRO A 80 9.68 11.13 2.66
CA PRO A 80 10.42 10.11 3.41
C PRO A 80 9.86 9.81 4.80
N ASP A 81 9.49 10.86 5.55
CA ASP A 81 8.93 10.69 6.90
C ASP A 81 7.56 10.02 6.88
N LYS A 82 6.75 10.28 5.85
CA LYS A 82 5.43 9.66 5.68
C LYS A 82 5.57 8.19 5.32
N LEU A 83 6.47 7.85 4.41
CA LEU A 83 6.79 6.46 4.10
C LEU A 83 7.30 5.71 5.34
N LYS A 84 8.28 6.26 6.05
CA LYS A 84 8.82 5.65 7.27
C LYS A 84 7.74 5.40 8.31
N ASN A 85 6.85 6.37 8.52
CA ASN A 85 5.74 6.24 9.47
C ASN A 85 4.74 5.18 9.02
N HIS A 86 4.39 5.12 7.74
CA HIS A 86 3.50 4.10 7.20
C HIS A 86 4.11 2.69 7.34
N VAL A 87 5.37 2.50 6.94
CA VAL A 87 6.09 1.22 7.09
C VAL A 87 6.20 0.77 8.55
N ASN A 88 6.41 1.71 9.48
CA ASN A 88 6.42 1.41 10.91
C ASN A 88 5.09 0.89 11.44
N LYS A 89 3.96 1.29 10.84
CA LYS A 89 2.62 0.79 11.20
C LYS A 89 2.34 -0.60 10.64
N LEU A 90 2.93 -0.95 9.49
CA LEU A 90 2.66 -2.22 8.80
C LEU A 90 3.38 -3.44 9.38
N THR A 91 4.48 -3.25 10.11
CA THR A 91 5.27 -4.36 10.66
C THR A 91 6.13 -3.90 11.83
N GLU A 92 6.41 -4.78 12.80
CA GLU A 92 7.41 -4.54 13.87
C GLU A 92 8.83 -4.98 13.49
N ASP A 93 8.98 -5.73 12.40
CA ASP A 93 10.27 -6.23 11.93
C ASP A 93 11.17 -5.08 11.43
N LYS A 94 12.18 -4.74 12.25
CA LYS A 94 13.15 -3.67 11.94
C LYS A 94 13.96 -3.93 10.67
N LYS A 95 14.26 -5.19 10.35
CA LYS A 95 15.00 -5.54 9.13
C LYS A 95 14.12 -5.31 7.91
N LEU A 96 12.87 -5.78 7.95
CA LEU A 96 11.90 -5.55 6.87
C LEU A 96 11.62 -4.05 6.68
N ARG A 97 11.46 -3.28 7.77
CA ARG A 97 11.28 -1.82 7.69
C ARG A 97 12.43 -1.15 6.94
N LYS A 98 13.67 -1.48 7.33
CA LYS A 98 14.87 -0.92 6.70
C LYS A 98 14.91 -1.28 5.21
N GLN A 99 14.69 -2.55 4.89
CA GLN A 99 14.66 -3.05 3.51
C GLN A 99 13.63 -2.30 2.67
N VAL A 100 12.38 -2.18 3.13
CA VAL A 100 11.32 -1.49 2.39
C VAL A 100 11.63 -0.02 2.18
N ILE A 101 12.15 0.68 3.19
CA ILE A 101 12.50 2.10 3.07
C ILE A 101 13.63 2.29 2.05
N GLU A 102 14.64 1.42 2.05
CA GLU A 102 15.76 1.48 1.12
C GLU A 102 15.35 1.09 -0.32
N GLU A 103 14.51 0.07 -0.47
CA GLU A 103 14.06 -0.42 -1.78
C GLU A 103 12.95 0.44 -2.41
N CYS A 104 11.92 0.78 -1.65
CA CYS A 104 10.71 1.44 -2.15
C CYS A 104 10.72 2.97 -1.96
N GLY A 105 11.62 3.49 -1.12
CA GLY A 105 11.70 4.93 -0.82
C GLY A 105 12.18 5.80 -1.97
N PRO A 106 13.26 5.45 -2.68
CA PRO A 106 13.72 6.22 -3.83
C PRO A 106 12.66 6.26 -4.94
N LYS A 107 12.57 7.40 -5.64
CA LYS A 107 11.71 7.52 -6.82
C LYS A 107 12.19 6.57 -7.92
N ASN A 108 11.29 5.74 -8.43
CA ASN A 108 11.59 4.78 -9.49
C ASN A 108 10.59 4.90 -10.66
N GLY A 109 10.97 5.59 -11.73
CA GLY A 109 10.16 5.75 -12.95
C GLY A 109 10.52 7.03 -13.69
N LYS A 110 10.26 7.06 -15.01
CA LYS A 110 10.56 8.23 -15.86
C LYS A 110 9.52 9.34 -15.67
N THR A 111 8.28 8.96 -15.36
CA THR A 111 7.16 9.90 -15.12
C THR A 111 6.63 9.78 -13.69
N ALA A 112 5.92 10.80 -13.20
CA ALA A 112 5.30 10.75 -11.88
C ALA A 112 4.26 9.62 -11.74
N PRO A 113 3.37 9.37 -12.73
CA PRO A 113 2.46 8.21 -12.71
C PRO A 113 3.18 6.85 -12.65
N GLU A 114 4.24 6.69 -13.44
CA GLU A 114 5.05 5.47 -13.45
C GLU A 114 5.72 5.26 -12.08
N ALA A 115 6.30 6.32 -11.50
CA ALA A 115 6.89 6.27 -10.17
C ALA A 115 5.89 5.88 -9.08
N ALA A 116 4.65 6.39 -9.16
CA ALA A 116 3.59 6.02 -8.25
C ALA A 116 3.19 4.55 -8.37
N LEU A 117 3.03 4.04 -9.60
CA LEU A 117 2.69 2.63 -9.80
C LEU A 117 3.80 1.70 -9.31
N ASN A 118 5.05 2.02 -9.61
CA ASN A 118 6.22 1.26 -9.18
C ASN A 118 6.37 1.26 -7.65
N PHE A 119 6.07 2.38 -6.99
CA PHE A 119 6.02 2.45 -5.53
C PHE A 119 5.00 1.45 -4.95
N VAL A 120 3.76 1.45 -5.46
CA VAL A 120 2.72 0.52 -4.97
C VAL A 120 3.11 -0.93 -5.23
N LYS A 121 3.64 -1.25 -6.43
CA LYS A 121 4.18 -2.59 -6.75
C LYS A 121 5.26 -3.03 -5.76
N CYS A 122 6.19 -2.12 -5.41
CA CYS A 122 7.27 -2.39 -4.46
C CYS A 122 6.75 -2.68 -3.04
N MET A 123 5.75 -1.90 -2.58
CA MET A 123 5.11 -2.11 -1.28
C MET A 123 4.38 -3.46 -1.22
N VAL A 124 3.56 -3.78 -2.24
CA VAL A 124 2.86 -5.07 -2.32
C VAL A 124 3.86 -6.23 -2.31
N LYS A 125 4.93 -6.16 -3.09
CA LYS A 125 5.98 -7.21 -3.15
C LYS A 125 6.58 -7.52 -1.77
N ASN A 126 6.72 -6.53 -0.89
CA ASN A 126 7.43 -6.67 0.38
C ASN A 126 6.51 -6.95 1.58
N PHE A 127 5.21 -6.66 1.50
CA PHE A 127 4.26 -6.84 2.61
C PHE A 127 3.23 -7.95 2.40
N LYS A 128 3.10 -8.45 1.18
CA LYS A 128 2.31 -9.64 0.84
C LYS A 128 3.09 -10.91 1.15
#